data_AF-A0A917SSW4-F1
#
_entry.id   AF-A0A917SSW4-F1
#
_cell.length_a   1.000
_cell.length_b   1.000
_cell.length_c   1.000
_cell.angle_alpha   90.00
_cell.angle_beta   90.00
_cell.angle_gamma   90.00
#
_symmetry.space_group_name_H-M   'P 1'
#
loop_
_entity.id
_entity.type
_entity.pdbx_description
1 polymer ?
#
loop_
_entity_poly.entity_id
_entity_poly.type
_entity_poly.pdbx_seq_one_letter_code
_entity_poly.pdbx_strand_id
1 'polypeptide(L)'
;MTAFRELALALRAAGVRWTPRPGDRFTLVDPAFADDVYTIAEMVVELQDATDAQVLGFNGTTEWALDSVDFADAVWLPREDQLRDLLGPMFRRLERTADGYAVTVHLPGRAPEDIPAGSAEDAYALAVLARLAAADAAAG
;
A
#
# COMPACT_ATOMS: atom_id res chain seq x y z
N MET A 1 13.84 1.97 -4.94
CA MET A 1 12.64 1.73 -4.11
C MET A 1 11.65 0.83 -4.86
N THR A 2 12.11 -0.30 -5.39
CA THR A 2 11.40 -1.02 -6.46
C THR A 2 10.39 -2.06 -5.94
N ALA A 3 10.63 -2.65 -4.75
CA ALA A 3 9.85 -3.78 -4.24
C ALA A 3 8.34 -3.48 -4.04
N PHE A 4 8.00 -2.34 -3.44
CA PHE A 4 6.61 -2.09 -3.06
C PHE A 4 5.71 -1.77 -4.27
N ARG A 5 6.22 -1.06 -5.27
CA ARG A 5 5.49 -0.79 -6.52
C ARG A 5 5.22 -2.08 -7.30
N GLU A 6 6.19 -2.98 -7.36
CA GLU A 6 6.03 -4.29 -8.02
C GLU A 6 4.94 -5.12 -7.31
N LEU A 7 4.91 -5.10 -5.98
CA LEU A 7 3.87 -5.78 -5.20
C LEU A 7 2.49 -5.15 -5.40
N ALA A 8 2.39 -3.82 -5.50
CA ALA A 8 1.14 -3.14 -5.84
C ALA A 8 0.60 -3.55 -7.22
N LEU A 9 1.48 -3.66 -8.22
CA LEU A 9 1.12 -4.18 -9.55
C LEU A 9 0.67 -5.64 -9.49
N ALA A 10 1.35 -6.47 -8.69
CA ALA A 10 0.96 -7.87 -8.48
C ALA A 10 -0.42 -7.99 -7.81
N LEU A 11 -0.72 -7.15 -6.81
CA LEU A 11 -2.04 -7.11 -6.16
C LEU A 11 -3.15 -6.71 -7.14
N ARG A 12 -2.89 -5.70 -7.99
CA ARG A 12 -3.79 -5.32 -9.09
C ARG A 12 -4.02 -6.49 -10.05
N ALA A 13 -2.95 -7.17 -10.46
CA ALA A 13 -3.03 -8.32 -11.36
C ALA A 13 -3.79 -9.52 -10.74
N ALA A 14 -3.69 -9.70 -9.42
CA ALA A 14 -4.45 -10.67 -8.64
C ALA A 14 -5.92 -10.27 -8.39
N GLY A 15 -6.39 -9.15 -8.97
CA GLY A 15 -7.79 -8.76 -8.95
C GLY A 15 -8.21 -7.93 -7.74
N VAL A 16 -7.28 -7.41 -6.93
CA VAL A 16 -7.60 -6.47 -5.85
C VAL A 16 -8.22 -5.21 -6.44
N ARG A 17 -9.48 -4.94 -6.09
CA ARG A 17 -10.19 -3.72 -6.50
C ARG A 17 -9.97 -2.63 -5.47
N TRP A 18 -9.64 -1.44 -5.94
CA TRP A 18 -9.39 -0.29 -5.08
C TRP A 18 -10.52 0.72 -5.15
N THR A 19 -10.97 1.21 -3.99
CA THR A 19 -11.89 2.35 -3.88
C THR A 19 -11.15 3.47 -3.17
N PRO A 20 -10.74 4.54 -3.89
CA PRO A 20 -9.90 5.57 -3.32
C PRO A 20 -10.55 6.33 -2.19
N ARG A 21 -9.76 6.66 -1.17
CA ARG A 21 -10.15 7.50 -0.05
C ARG A 21 -9.01 8.44 0.36
N PRO A 22 -9.29 9.51 1.12
CA PRO A 22 -8.26 10.37 1.68
C PRO A 22 -7.17 9.58 2.42
N GLY A 23 -5.92 9.98 2.22
CA GLY A 23 -4.72 9.33 2.70
C GLY A 23 -4.26 8.12 1.89
N ASP A 24 -4.99 7.72 0.83
CA ASP A 24 -4.50 6.70 -0.09
C ASP A 24 -3.35 7.24 -0.93
N ARG A 25 -2.37 6.37 -1.17
CA ARG A 25 -1.18 6.68 -1.95
C ARG A 25 -1.21 5.94 -3.28
N PHE A 26 -0.68 6.56 -4.31
CA PHE A 26 -0.49 5.91 -5.61
C PHE A 26 0.73 6.49 -6.33
N THR A 27 1.26 5.71 -7.26
CA THR A 27 2.17 6.18 -8.30
C THR A 27 1.50 5.99 -9.67
N LEU A 28 2.15 6.39 -10.75
CA LEU A 28 1.63 6.18 -12.10
C LEU A 28 2.26 4.95 -12.76
N VAL A 29 1.51 4.36 -13.69
CA VAL A 29 2.00 3.25 -14.52
C VAL A 29 3.18 3.68 -15.39
N ASP A 30 3.14 4.93 -15.88
CA ASP A 30 4.23 5.53 -16.67
C ASP A 30 5.56 5.48 -15.88
N PRO A 31 6.60 4.80 -16.42
CA PRO A 31 7.90 4.69 -15.77
C PRO A 31 8.54 6.04 -15.41
N ALA A 32 8.22 7.12 -16.13
CA ALA A 32 8.76 8.45 -15.85
C ALA A 32 8.38 8.98 -14.46
N PHE A 33 7.27 8.49 -13.90
CA PHE A 33 6.75 8.90 -12.59
C PHE A 33 6.81 7.75 -11.56
N ALA A 34 7.52 6.67 -11.85
CA ALA A 34 7.53 5.47 -11.01
C ALA A 34 8.10 5.69 -9.60
N ASP A 35 8.95 6.71 -9.44
CA ASP A 35 9.53 7.12 -8.16
C ASP A 35 8.70 8.21 -7.45
N ASP A 36 7.70 8.78 -8.13
CA ASP A 36 6.79 9.77 -7.55
C ASP A 36 5.61 9.10 -6.85
N VAL A 37 5.34 9.54 -5.62
CA VAL A 37 4.22 9.07 -4.82
C VAL A 37 3.26 10.22 -4.54
N TYR A 38 2.04 10.07 -5.02
CA TYR A 38 0.94 11.00 -4.84
C TYR A 38 0.04 10.51 -3.70
N THR A 39 -0.55 11.44 -2.95
CA THR A 39 -1.49 11.13 -1.86
C THR A 39 -2.81 11.86 -2.10
N ILE A 40 -3.93 11.15 -1.97
CA ILE A 40 -5.25 11.80 -1.97
C ILE A 40 -5.39 12.59 -0.68
N ALA A 41 -5.53 13.90 -0.77
CA ALA A 41 -5.73 14.77 0.37
C ALA A 41 -7.05 15.54 0.23
N GLU A 42 -7.83 15.62 1.30
CA GLU A 42 -8.93 16.60 1.42
C GLU A 42 -8.38 18.00 1.72
N MET A 43 -7.27 18.05 2.46
CA MET A 43 -6.58 19.26 2.88
C MET A 43 -5.09 18.94 3.01
N VAL A 44 -4.25 19.82 2.48
CA VAL A 44 -2.79 19.70 2.64
C VAL A 44 -2.38 20.54 3.86
N VAL A 45 -1.77 19.89 4.84
CA VAL A 45 -1.18 20.55 6.01
C VAL A 45 0.33 20.46 5.89
N GLU A 46 0.99 21.61 5.85
CA GLU A 46 2.43 21.71 5.75
C GLU A 46 3.01 22.13 7.10
N LEU A 47 4.07 21.44 7.53
CA LEU A 47 4.88 21.90 8.64
C LEU A 47 5.85 22.97 8.11
N GLN A 48 5.72 24.18 8.62
CA GLN A 48 6.62 25.28 8.33
C GLN A 48 7.56 25.48 9.50
N ASP A 49 8.85 25.27 9.25
CA ASP A 49 9.89 25.60 10.23
C ASP A 49 10.09 27.12 10.26
N ALA A 50 9.49 27.78 11.25
CA ALA A 50 9.80 29.16 11.57
C ALA A 50 10.96 29.21 12.59
N THR A 51 11.71 30.31 12.59
CA THR A 51 12.97 30.46 13.34
C THR A 51 12.88 30.05 14.82
N ASP A 52 11.71 30.23 15.46
CA ASP A 52 11.48 29.91 16.88
C ASP A 52 10.30 28.94 17.13
N ALA A 53 9.61 28.45 16.09
CA ALA A 53 8.42 27.61 16.27
C ALA A 53 8.08 26.74 15.06
N GLN A 54 7.48 25.59 15.34
CA GLN A 54 6.80 24.77 14.33
C GLN A 54 5.39 25.29 14.11
N VAL A 55 5.10 25.77 12.90
CA VAL A 55 3.78 26.28 12.51
C VAL A 55 3.15 25.30 11.52
N LEU A 56 1.86 25.01 11.70
CA LEU A 56 1.08 24.23 10.74
C LEU A 56 0.38 25.18 9.78
N GLY A 57 0.82 25.19 8.52
CA GLY A 57 0.16 25.87 7.42
C GLY A 57 -0.93 24.99 6.82
N PHE A 58 -2.12 25.54 6.62
CA PHE A 58 -3.23 24.85 5.96
C PHE A 58 -3.37 25.41 4.54
N ASN A 59 -3.06 24.60 3.54
CA ASN A 59 -3.21 24.98 2.14
C ASN A 59 -4.52 24.39 1.60
N GLY A 60 -5.50 25.26 1.37
CA GLY A 60 -6.70 24.93 0.60
C GLY A 60 -6.29 24.80 -0.87
N THR A 61 -6.21 23.56 -1.33
CA THR A 61 -6.02 23.10 -2.72
C THR A 61 -5.56 24.17 -3.71
N THR A 62 -4.25 24.33 -3.91
CA THR A 62 -3.71 25.19 -4.96
C THR A 62 -4.14 24.63 -6.33
N GLU A 63 -4.82 25.47 -7.10
CA GLU A 63 -5.08 25.31 -8.53
C GLU A 63 -3.74 25.05 -9.26
N TRP A 64 -3.75 24.40 -10.43
CA TRP A 64 -2.56 24.07 -11.24
C TRP A 64 -1.74 22.84 -10.80
N ALA A 65 -2.37 21.67 -10.67
CA ALA A 65 -1.66 20.39 -10.69
C ALA A 65 -2.31 19.50 -11.75
N LEU A 66 -1.60 19.23 -12.85
CA LEU A 66 -1.87 18.20 -13.87
C LEU A 66 -3.35 18.06 -14.30
N ASP A 67 -3.71 18.49 -15.52
CA ASP A 67 -5.10 18.62 -16.00
C ASP A 67 -6.03 17.43 -15.66
N SER A 68 -5.53 16.20 -15.63
CA SER A 68 -6.07 15.03 -14.91
C SER A 68 -5.25 13.78 -15.28
N VAL A 69 -5.40 12.69 -14.53
CA VAL A 69 -4.92 11.35 -14.91
C VAL A 69 -6.08 10.36 -14.90
N ASP A 70 -6.04 9.36 -15.77
CA ASP A 70 -7.03 8.28 -15.74
C ASP A 70 -6.81 7.41 -14.50
N PHE A 71 -7.90 6.98 -13.87
CA PHE A 71 -7.87 6.03 -12.77
C PHE A 71 -7.12 4.73 -13.13
N ALA A 72 -7.22 4.28 -14.38
CA ALA A 72 -6.54 3.08 -14.87
C ALA A 72 -5.00 3.21 -14.88
N ASP A 73 -4.49 4.43 -14.91
CA ASP A 73 -3.06 4.75 -14.91
C ASP A 73 -2.49 4.87 -13.49
N ALA A 74 -3.34 4.81 -12.46
CA ALA A 74 -2.92 4.77 -11.07
C ALA A 74 -2.49 3.35 -10.64
N VAL A 75 -1.35 3.27 -9.98
CA VAL A 75 -0.88 2.10 -9.23
C VAL A 75 -1.03 2.42 -7.75
N TRP A 76 -2.13 1.94 -7.15
CA TRP A 76 -2.43 2.13 -5.73
C TRP A 76 -1.39 1.42 -4.86
N LEU A 77 -0.86 2.15 -3.88
CA LEU A 77 0.17 1.71 -2.94
C LEU A 77 -0.50 1.51 -1.57
N PRO A 78 -1.06 0.30 -1.28
CA PRO A 78 -1.94 0.09 -0.15
C PRO A 78 -1.24 0.38 1.18
N ARG A 79 -1.91 1.05 2.09
CA ARG A 79 -1.39 1.19 3.45
C ARG A 79 -1.54 -0.13 4.21
N GLU A 80 -0.80 -0.22 5.30
CA GLU A 80 -0.78 -1.39 6.16
C GLU A 80 -2.16 -1.75 6.72
N ASP A 81 -2.96 -0.76 7.12
CA ASP A 81 -4.33 -0.95 7.60
C ASP A 81 -5.20 -1.62 6.53
N GLN A 82 -5.08 -1.17 5.29
CA GLN A 82 -5.84 -1.72 4.15
C GLN A 82 -5.41 -3.15 3.82
N LEU A 83 -4.12 -3.44 3.89
CA LEU A 83 -3.62 -4.80 3.66
C LEU A 83 -4.05 -5.75 4.79
N ARG A 84 -4.08 -5.30 6.04
CA ARG A 84 -4.63 -6.08 7.16
C ARG A 84 -6.11 -6.38 6.96
N ASP A 85 -6.90 -5.41 6.50
CA ASP A 85 -8.32 -5.62 6.16
C ASP A 85 -8.47 -6.65 5.04
N LEU A 86 -7.61 -6.57 4.01
CA LEU A 86 -7.53 -7.56 2.92
C LEU A 86 -7.02 -8.93 3.35
N LEU A 87 -6.42 -9.10 4.54
CA LEU A 87 -6.12 -10.41 5.11
C LEU A 87 -7.25 -10.93 6.01
N GLY A 88 -7.94 -10.01 6.68
CA GLY A 88 -9.02 -10.31 7.61
C GLY A 88 -8.60 -11.36 8.66
N PRO A 89 -9.41 -12.40 8.91
CA PRO A 89 -9.16 -13.37 9.98
C PRO A 89 -7.94 -14.28 9.76
N MET A 90 -7.33 -14.23 8.56
CA MET A 90 -6.14 -15.03 8.25
C MET A 90 -4.88 -14.38 8.81
N PHE A 91 -4.88 -13.06 9.05
CA PHE A 91 -3.78 -12.36 9.71
C PHE A 91 -3.66 -12.80 11.17
N ARG A 92 -2.43 -13.05 11.64
CA ARG A 92 -2.16 -13.42 13.04
C ARG A 92 -1.30 -12.40 13.75
N ARG A 93 -0.15 -12.05 13.18
CA ARG A 93 0.77 -11.08 13.77
C ARG A 93 1.74 -10.54 12.73
N LEU A 94 2.32 -9.40 13.06
CA LEU A 94 3.51 -8.85 12.42
C LEU A 94 4.63 -8.88 13.45
N GLU A 95 5.80 -9.36 13.05
CA GLU A 95 6.99 -9.37 13.89
C GLU A 95 8.16 -8.70 13.15
N ARG A 96 8.94 -7.90 13.88
CA ARG A 96 10.25 -7.44 13.41
C ARG A 96 11.23 -8.61 13.51
N THR A 97 11.98 -8.83 12.45
CA THR A 97 13.03 -9.86 12.37
C THR A 97 14.41 -9.19 12.36
N ALA A 98 15.48 -9.99 12.26
CA ALA A 98 16.83 -9.47 12.12
C ALA A 98 17.00 -8.66 10.82
N ASP A 99 16.35 -9.10 9.74
CA ASP A 99 16.56 -8.59 8.38
C ASP A 99 15.35 -7.81 7.83
N GLY A 100 14.33 -7.55 8.66
CA GLY A 100 13.13 -6.82 8.24
C GLY A 100 11.91 -7.18 9.09
N TYR A 101 10.88 -7.67 8.43
CA TYR A 101 9.56 -7.93 9.00
C TYR A 101 9.02 -9.28 8.51
N ALA A 102 8.14 -9.90 9.30
CA ALA A 102 7.42 -11.10 8.88
C ALA A 102 5.95 -11.00 9.29
N VAL A 103 5.04 -11.31 8.36
CA VAL A 103 3.61 -11.45 8.62
C VAL A 103 3.28 -12.93 8.76
N THR A 104 2.75 -13.33 9.91
CA THR A 104 2.21 -14.68 10.10
C THR A 104 0.76 -14.72 9.61
N VAL A 105 0.45 -15.66 8.72
CA VAL A 105 -0.91 -15.96 8.26
C VAL A 105 -1.32 -17.40 8.55
N HIS A 106 -2.62 -17.62 8.72
CA HIS A 106 -3.20 -18.96 8.79
C HIS A 106 -4.22 -19.10 7.67
N LEU A 107 -3.77 -19.63 6.52
CA LEU A 107 -4.62 -19.85 5.36
C LEU A 107 -5.42 -21.17 5.48
N PRO A 108 -6.64 -21.26 4.92
CA PRO A 108 -7.44 -22.47 5.01
C PRO A 108 -6.73 -23.69 4.41
N GLY A 109 -6.71 -24.81 5.14
CA GLY A 109 -6.10 -26.06 4.68
C GLY A 109 -4.56 -26.05 4.64
N ARG A 110 -3.91 -25.03 5.20
CA ARG A 110 -2.45 -24.93 5.29
C ARG A 110 -2.00 -24.76 6.74
N ALA A 111 -0.78 -25.18 7.03
CA ALA A 111 -0.14 -24.83 8.29
C ALA A 111 0.07 -23.30 8.37
N PRO A 112 0.16 -22.71 9.58
CA PRO A 112 0.57 -21.32 9.73
C PRO A 112 1.89 -21.05 9.00
N GLU A 113 1.95 -19.93 8.30
CA GLU A 113 3.08 -19.55 7.46
C GLU A 113 3.57 -18.15 7.83
N ASP A 114 4.88 -17.99 7.97
CA ASP A 114 5.53 -16.70 8.16
C ASP A 114 6.06 -16.19 6.81
N ILE A 115 5.64 -14.99 6.43
CA ILE A 115 5.98 -14.37 5.13
C ILE A 115 6.93 -13.21 5.39
N PRO A 116 8.25 -13.37 5.18
CA PRO A 116 9.24 -12.35 5.45
C PRO A 116 9.38 -11.34 4.30
N ALA A 117 9.69 -10.09 4.63
CA ALA A 117 10.10 -9.06 3.67
C ALA A 117 10.95 -7.97 4.34
N GLY A 118 11.58 -7.13 3.51
CA GLY A 118 12.43 -6.02 3.97
C GLY A 118 11.65 -4.89 4.67
N SER A 119 10.35 -4.75 4.38
CA SER A 119 9.45 -3.79 5.02
C SER A 119 8.17 -4.47 5.51
N ALA A 120 7.44 -3.83 6.42
CA ALA A 120 6.16 -4.34 6.89
C ALA A 120 5.13 -4.36 5.76
N GLU A 121 5.09 -3.32 4.94
CA GLU A 121 4.18 -3.18 3.81
C GLU A 121 4.41 -4.28 2.76
N ASP A 122 5.68 -4.59 2.43
CA ASP A 122 5.99 -5.69 1.52
C ASP A 122 5.53 -7.05 2.08
N ALA A 123 5.77 -7.30 3.38
CA ALA A 123 5.36 -8.55 4.03
C ALA A 123 3.83 -8.72 4.02
N TYR A 124 3.10 -7.63 4.26
CA TYR A 124 1.64 -7.60 4.14
C TYR A 124 1.15 -7.84 2.72
N ALA A 125 1.74 -7.17 1.73
CA ALA A 125 1.35 -7.32 0.34
C ALA A 125 1.59 -8.76 -0.16
N LEU A 126 2.74 -9.36 0.18
CA LEU A 126 3.03 -10.77 -0.10
C LEU A 126 2.04 -11.70 0.59
N ALA A 127 1.67 -11.43 1.84
CA ALA A 127 0.67 -12.21 2.56
C ALA A 127 -0.72 -12.15 1.91
N VAL A 128 -1.14 -10.98 1.40
CA VAL A 128 -2.40 -10.86 0.66
C VAL A 128 -2.32 -11.66 -0.65
N LEU A 129 -1.22 -11.59 -1.38
CA LEU A 129 -1.02 -12.40 -2.59
C LEU A 129 -1.09 -13.90 -2.31
N ALA A 130 -0.47 -14.37 -1.21
CA ALA A 130 -0.55 -15.77 -0.80
C ALA A 130 -1.99 -16.20 -0.47
N ARG A 131 -2.76 -15.33 0.19
CA ARG A 131 -4.19 -15.55 0.45
C ARG A 131 -4.99 -15.68 -0.86
N LEU A 132 -4.79 -14.77 -1.81
CA LEU A 132 -5.50 -14.77 -3.09
C LEU A 132 -5.19 -16.03 -3.90
N ALA A 133 -3.91 -16.39 -3.99
CA ALA A 133 -3.48 -17.61 -4.67
C ALA A 133 -4.07 -18.89 -4.02
N ALA A 134 -4.18 -18.93 -2.68
CA ALA A 134 -4.80 -20.04 -1.98
C ALA A 134 -6.32 -20.13 -2.22
N ALA A 135 -7.00 -18.98 -2.36
CA ALA A 135 -8.42 -18.94 -2.69
C ALA A 135 -8.69 -19.41 -4.13
N ASP A 136 -7.87 -18.98 -5.08
CA ASP A 136 -7.97 -19.40 -6.48
C ASP A 136 -7.75 -20.91 -6.63
N ALA A 137 -6.75 -21.46 -5.93
CA ALA A 137 -6.49 -22.91 -5.93
C ALA A 137 -7.60 -23.74 -5.28
N ALA A 138 -8.41 -23.16 -4.39
CA ALA A 138 -9.57 -23.83 -3.79
C ALA A 138 -10.84 -23.73 -4.65
N ALA A 139 -10.87 -22.79 -5.61
CA ALA A 139 -12.01 -22.57 -6.49
C ALA A 139 -11.92 -23.35 -7.82
N GLY A 140 -10.72 -23.80 -8.21
CA GLY A 140 -10.47 -24.68 -9.36
C GLY A 140 -10.53 -26.16 -9.02
#